data_AF-A0A1J8P574-F1
#
_entry.id   AF-A0A1J8P574-F1
#
_cell.length_a   1.000
_cell.length_b   1.000
_cell.length_c   1.000
_cell.angle_alpha   90.00
_cell.angle_beta   90.00
_cell.angle_gamma   90.00
#
_symmetry.space_group_name_H-M   'P 1'
#
loop_
_entity.id
_entity.type
_entity.pdbx_description
1 polymer ?
#
loop_
_entity_poly.entity_id
_entity_poly.type
_entity_poly.pdbx_seq_one_letter_code
_entity_poly.pdbx_strand_id
1 'polypeptide(L)' 'MNDFFNVLSDETRLRCLVLIYKHKELCVCELEYALNLGQSKTSRHLSILKLNGLICKRRCGKWV' A
#
# COMPACT_ATOMS: atom_id res chain seq x y z
N MET A 1 -18.91 -8.81 8.43
CA MET A 1 -18.56 -7.82 9.48
C MET A 1 -17.17 -8.08 10.05
N ASN A 2 -16.14 -8.40 9.25
CA ASN A 2 -14.77 -8.64 9.79
C ASN A 2 -13.61 -8.43 8.79
N ASP A 3 -13.83 -7.86 7.59
CA ASP A 3 -12.74 -7.75 6.60
C ASP A 3 -11.70 -6.68 6.97
N PHE A 4 -12.10 -5.63 7.70
CA PHE A 4 -11.20 -4.55 8.09
C PHE A 4 -10.03 -5.05 8.96
N PHE A 5 -10.32 -5.76 10.05
CA PHE A 5 -9.29 -6.27 10.95
C PHE A 5 -8.46 -7.37 10.29
N ASN A 6 -9.06 -8.18 9.42
CA ASN A 6 -8.33 -9.16 8.60
C ASN A 6 -7.37 -8.49 7.60
N VAL A 7 -7.74 -7.34 7.06
CA VAL A 7 -6.84 -6.56 6.20
C VAL A 7 -5.71 -5.95 7.03
N LEU A 8 -5.99 -5.47 8.24
CA LEU A 8 -4.95 -4.91 9.12
C LEU A 8 -4.07 -5.95 9.81
N SER A 9 -4.42 -7.24 9.85
CA SER A 9 -3.60 -8.25 10.52
C SER A 9 -2.32 -8.65 9.78
N ASP A 10 -2.14 -8.20 8.53
CA ASP A 10 -0.93 -8.45 7.74
C ASP A 10 0.10 -7.35 7.95
N GLU A 11 1.28 -7.78 8.40
CA GLU A 11 2.39 -6.88 8.73
C GLU A 11 2.80 -5.99 7.55
N THR A 12 2.81 -6.53 6.32
CA THR A 12 3.21 -5.75 5.15
C THR A 12 2.20 -4.64 4.87
N ARG A 13 0.90 -4.95 4.96
CA ARG A 13 -0.18 -3.96 4.80
C ARG A 13 -0.12 -2.87 5.86
N LEU A 14 0.13 -3.22 7.12
CA LEU A 14 0.34 -2.24 8.18
C LEU A 14 1.56 -1.34 7.92
N ARG A 15 2.69 -1.92 7.52
CA ARG A 15 3.89 -1.14 7.19
C ARG A 15 3.65 -0.19 6.02
N CYS A 16 2.94 -0.61 4.98
CA CYS A 16 2.50 0.28 3.90
C CYS A 16 1.70 1.48 4.43
N LEU A 17 0.70 1.23 5.29
CA LEU A 17 -0.14 2.29 5.85
C LEU A 17 0.66 3.27 6.71
N VAL A 18 1.56 2.77 7.56
CA VAL A 18 2.42 3.62 8.40
C VAL A 18 3.34 4.50 7.56
N LEU A 19 3.94 3.94 6.50
CA LEU A 19 4.81 4.69 5.60
C LEU A 19 4.02 5.77 4.85
N ILE A 20 2.87 5.43 4.26
CA ILE A 20 2.01 6.39 3.56
C ILE A 20 1.53 7.48 4.52
N TYR A 21 1.13 7.12 5.75
CA TYR A 21 0.70 8.09 6.75
C TYR A 21 1.81 9.08 7.13
N LYS A 22 3.05 8.58 7.33
CA LYS A 22 4.20 9.43 7.65
C LYS A 22 4.62 10.34 6.50
N HIS A 23 4.61 9.84 5.27
CA HIS A 23 5.10 10.55 4.09
C HIS A 23 4.01 11.26 3.27
N LYS A 24 2.75 11.13 3.66
CA LYS A 24 1.53 11.66 3.00
C LYS A 24 1.20 11.04 1.65
N GLU A 25 2.19 10.88 0.78
CA GLU A 25 2.07 10.25 -0.53
C GLU A 25 3.36 9.49 -0.82
N LEU A 26 3.24 8.27 -1.36
CA LEU A 26 4.38 7.45 -1.80
C LEU A 26 3.99 6.73 -3.09
N CYS A 27 4.92 6.65 -4.03
CA CYS A 27 4.78 5.79 -5.20
C CYS A 27 5.08 4.33 -4.86
N VAL A 28 4.75 3.42 -5.78
CA VAL A 28 4.96 1.98 -5.57
C VAL A 28 6.45 1.65 -5.44
N CYS A 29 7.31 2.29 -6.24
CA CYS A 29 8.76 2.06 -6.21
C CYS A 29 9.40 2.44 -4.86
N GLU A 30 8.94 3.54 -4.24
CA GLU A 30 9.42 3.96 -2.91
C GLU A 30 9.01 2.95 -1.84
N LEU A 31 7.79 2.40 -1.92
CA LEU A 31 7.31 1.36 -1.01
C LEU A 31 8.06 0.05 -1.21
N GLU A 32 8.34 -0.35 -2.44
CA GLU A 32 9.18 -1.52 -2.75
C GLU A 32 10.56 -1.38 -2.13
N TYR A 33 11.19 -0.23 -2.31
CA TYR A 33 12.50 0.07 -1.73
C TYR A 33 12.45 0.04 -0.20
N ALA A 34 11.50 0.75 0.42
CA ALA A 34 11.38 0.83 1.88
C ALA A 34 11.01 -0.49 2.56
N LEU A 35 10.28 -1.37 1.87
CA LEU A 35 9.84 -2.66 2.39
C LEU A 35 10.75 -3.82 1.96
N ASN A 36 11.69 -3.58 1.06
CA ASN A 36 12.50 -4.60 0.40
C ASN A 36 11.64 -5.72 -0.21
N LEU A 37 10.60 -5.33 -0.95
CA LEU A 37 9.64 -6.23 -1.60
C LEU A 37 9.60 -5.97 -3.11
N GLY A 38 9.41 -7.02 -3.89
CA GLY A 38 9.21 -6.89 -5.34
C GLY A 38 7.85 -6.28 -5.72
N GLN A 39 7.82 -5.62 -6.87
CA GLN A 39 6.67 -4.87 -7.39
C GLN A 39 5.34 -5.62 -7.39
N SER A 40 5.33 -6.87 -7.87
CA SER A 40 4.10 -7.68 -7.90
C SER A 40 3.49 -7.90 -6.51
N LYS A 41 4.35 -8.11 -5.49
CA LYS A 41 3.90 -8.33 -4.11
C LYS A 41 3.39 -7.02 -3.51
N THR A 42 4.17 -5.94 -3.62
CA THR A 42 3.78 -4.61 -3.14
C THR A 42 2.46 -4.15 -3.78
N SER A 43 2.32 -4.27 -5.09
CA SER A 43 1.11 -3.91 -5.83
C SER A 43 -0.14 -4.70 -5.37
N ARG A 44 0.02 -6.00 -5.05
CA ARG A 44 -1.07 -6.82 -4.50
C ARG A 44 -1.52 -6.31 -3.12
N HIS A 45 -0.60 -6.03 -2.20
CA HIS A 45 -0.94 -5.47 -0.90
C HIS A 45 -1.66 -4.12 -1.02
N LEU A 46 -1.17 -3.23 -1.89
CA LEU A 46 -1.79 -1.92 -2.14
C LEU A 46 -3.18 -2.06 -2.78
N SER A 47 -3.38 -3.03 -3.66
CA SER A 47 -4.70 -3.30 -4.25
C SER A 47 -5.71 -3.74 -3.19
N ILE A 48 -5.31 -4.62 -2.26
CA ILE A 48 -6.16 -5.04 -1.13
C ILE A 48 -6.51 -3.85 -0.24
N LEU A 49 -5.52 -3.03 0.13
CA LEU A 49 -5.74 -1.83 0.93
C LEU A 49 -6.70 -0.85 0.25
N LYS A 50 -6.54 -0.64 -1.06
CA LYS A 50 -7.40 0.24 -1.86
C LYS A 50 -8.83 -0.29 -1.95
N LEU A 51 -9.02 -1.58 -2.21
CA LEU A 51 -10.34 -2.21 -2.29
C LEU A 51 -11.12 -2.09 -0.96
N ASN A 52 -10.40 -2.00 0.16
CA ASN A 52 -10.98 -1.80 1.48
C ASN A 52 -11.04 -0.31 1.90
N GLY A 53 -10.78 0.63 0.99
CA GLY A 53 -10.88 2.07 1.23
C GLY A 53 -9.81 2.65 2.17
N LEU A 54 -8.74 1.91 2.46
CA LEU A 54 -7.69 2.34 3.40
C LEU A 54 -6.68 3.30 2.77
N ILE A 55 -6.54 3.25 1.45
CA ILE A 55 -5.65 4.13 0.68
C ILE A 55 -6.34 4.57 -0.62
N CYS A 56 -5.90 5.70 -1.16
CA CYS A 56 -6.28 6.17 -2.48
C CYS A 56 -5.07 6.10 -3.42
N LYS A 57 -5.33 5.85 -4.71
CA LYS A 57 -4.31 5.96 -5.77
C LYS A 57 -4.49 7.28 -6.49
N ARG A 58 -3.41 8.05 -6.62
CA ARG A 58 -3.30 9.17 -7.55
C ARG A 58 -2.41 8.75 -8.72
N ARG A 59 -2.71 9.22 -9.93
CA ARG A 59 -1.80 9.16 -11.07
C ARG A 59 -1.20 10.56 -11.26
N CYS A 60 0.13 10.63 -11.31
CA CYS A 60 0.87 11.86 -11.62
C CYS A 60 1.84 11.54 -12.76
N GLY A 61 1.64 12.13 -13.94
CA GLY A 61 2.44 11.84 -15.14
C GLY A 61 2.08 10.55 -15.89
N LYS A 62 2.94 10.15 -16.85
CA LYS A 62 2.75 9.03 -17.79
C LYS A 62 3.35 7.69 -17.32
N TRP A 63 3.54 7.48 -16.04
CA TRP A 63 4.09 6.21 -15.54
C TRP A 63 2.97 5.33 -14.98
N VAL A 64 2.87 4.11 -15.53
CA VAL A 64 1.83 3.09 -15.26
C VAL A 64 2.13 2.36 -13.96
#